data_AF-A0A535PUW3-F1
#
_entry.id   AF-A0A535PUW3-F1
#
_cell.length_a   1.000
_cell.length_b   1.000
_cell.length_c   1.000
_cell.angle_alpha   90.00
_cell.angle_beta   90.00
_cell.angle_gamma   90.00
#
_symmetry.space_group_name_H-M   'P 1'
#
loop_
_entity.id
_entity.type
_entity.pdbx_description
1 polymer ?
#
loop_
_entity_poly.entity_id
_entity_poly.type
_entity_poly.pdbx_seq_one_letter_code
_entity_poly.pdbx_strand_id
1 'polypeptide(L)'
;MCRAWPRRPSRARANRRHHSAGPLHRPIRRRCPGNSGRPRCLPIQGAPDRNRLLRYQQRNPQLRVSQGDGRRRPPAADPGHRRVHRRLQLGRHPGHVRCGPNRRDAAHPVRPHLSAAVREASLKIAIFSDIHANWQALEAVLRDCPPTDETLCLGDVVGYGGDPKRCVDEVTKREWLTLVGNHDRACTDPEILEWFNDDAAAVVRWTVDTIGDERIDWLRSLPDSHVEHDVLLVHASPRDHIYEYVLDTAVAMANLELINGGICFHGHTHVPGIFGMSDGQVTHEYRVDTFALHGPALVNPGSVGQPRDGSPMASYGIWDVTNETFEFRRVKYDIKGAQRAIRKARLPERFALRLETGR
;
A
#
# COMPACT_ATOMS: atom_id res chain seq x y z
N MET A 1 56.85 0.48 33.73
CA MET A 1 58.16 -0.09 33.28
C MET A 1 57.84 -1.34 32.46
N CYS A 2 58.30 -1.50 31.20
CA CYS A 2 59.56 -2.17 30.80
C CYS A 2 59.72 -3.58 31.42
N ARG A 3 59.94 -4.71 30.72
CA ARG A 3 60.38 -5.09 29.33
C ARG A 3 59.86 -6.54 29.03
N ALA A 4 59.89 -7.18 27.84
CA ALA A 4 60.12 -6.83 26.41
C ALA A 4 59.65 -8.02 25.50
N TRP A 5 59.93 -7.99 24.18
CA TRP A 5 59.64 -9.06 23.17
C TRP A 5 60.75 -10.12 23.02
N PRO A 6 60.45 -11.29 22.40
CA PRO A 6 61.12 -11.64 21.13
C PRO A 6 60.14 -12.22 20.05
N ARG A 7 60.04 -11.63 18.85
CA ARG A 7 60.79 -11.91 17.57
C ARG A 7 60.14 -12.95 16.61
N ARG A 8 59.94 -12.54 15.35
CA ARG A 8 59.69 -13.40 14.16
C ARG A 8 60.99 -13.66 13.37
N PRO A 9 61.03 -14.70 12.52
CA PRO A 9 61.29 -14.53 11.06
C PRO A 9 60.41 -15.49 10.18
N SER A 10 60.35 -15.42 8.84
CA SER A 10 60.54 -14.30 7.89
C SER A 10 60.01 -14.60 6.46
N ARG A 11 59.26 -13.65 5.89
CA ARG A 11 59.06 -13.28 4.46
C ARG A 11 59.41 -14.24 3.30
N ALA A 12 58.41 -14.42 2.43
CA ALA A 12 58.41 -14.24 0.96
C ALA A 12 57.03 -13.63 0.58
N ARG A 13 56.72 -12.78 -0.42
CA ARG A 13 57.37 -12.14 -1.61
C ARG A 13 57.77 -13.03 -2.79
N ALA A 14 57.47 -12.68 -4.06
CA ALA A 14 56.50 -11.72 -4.64
C ALA A 14 56.38 -11.94 -6.16
N ASN A 15 55.30 -11.48 -6.82
CA ASN A 15 55.44 -10.88 -8.16
C ASN A 15 54.25 -10.00 -8.60
N ARG A 16 54.53 -9.03 -9.48
CA ARG A 16 53.55 -8.26 -10.26
C ARG A 16 53.70 -8.65 -11.73
N ARG A 17 52.63 -8.60 -12.52
CA ARG A 17 52.72 -8.27 -13.96
C ARG A 17 51.56 -7.38 -14.37
N HIS A 18 51.88 -6.27 -15.04
CA HIS A 18 50.92 -5.54 -15.87
C HIS A 18 50.82 -6.25 -17.23
N HIS A 19 49.65 -6.23 -17.85
CA HIS A 19 49.54 -6.22 -19.31
C HIS A 19 48.39 -5.30 -19.73
N SER A 20 48.64 -4.49 -20.75
CA SER A 20 47.69 -3.58 -21.38
C SER A 20 47.42 -4.06 -22.81
N ALA A 21 46.18 -3.90 -23.28
CA ALA A 21 45.78 -4.11 -24.67
C ALA A 21 44.59 -3.20 -25.00
N GLY A 22 44.55 -2.66 -26.22
CA GLY A 22 43.54 -1.71 -26.67
C GLY A 22 42.31 -2.35 -27.33
N PRO A 23 41.33 -1.53 -27.78
CA PRO A 23 40.08 -2.00 -28.38
C PRO A 23 40.24 -2.35 -29.86
N LEU A 24 39.38 -3.24 -30.37
CA LEU A 24 39.24 -3.53 -31.80
C LEU A 24 37.77 -3.42 -32.25
N HIS A 25 37.50 -2.48 -33.17
CA HIS A 25 36.26 -2.47 -33.95
C HIS A 25 36.38 -3.46 -35.14
N ARG A 26 35.31 -4.23 -35.42
CA ARG A 26 34.41 -4.00 -36.58
C ARG A 26 33.37 -5.13 -36.75
N PRO A 27 32.24 -4.89 -37.46
CA PRO A 27 31.10 -5.80 -37.49
C PRO A 27 31.11 -6.78 -38.69
N ILE A 28 30.40 -7.90 -38.55
CA ILE A 28 30.11 -8.84 -39.65
C ILE A 28 28.67 -8.65 -40.13
N ARG A 29 28.49 -8.30 -41.41
CA ARG A 29 27.20 -8.36 -42.14
C ARG A 29 27.10 -9.67 -42.93
N ARG A 30 25.94 -10.34 -42.87
CA ARG A 30 25.33 -11.24 -43.90
C ARG A 30 23.88 -11.49 -43.44
N ARG A 31 22.87 -10.84 -44.00
CA ARG A 31 22.15 -11.10 -45.28
C ARG A 31 21.59 -12.53 -45.39
N CYS A 32 20.26 -12.61 -45.41
CA CYS A 32 19.48 -13.80 -45.75
C CYS A 32 19.41 -14.03 -47.26
N PRO A 33 19.14 -15.28 -47.68
CA PRO A 33 17.96 -15.62 -48.47
C PRO A 33 17.10 -16.69 -47.75
N GLY A 34 15.86 -17.00 -48.13
CA GLY A 34 15.00 -16.34 -49.11
C GLY A 34 13.76 -17.19 -49.50
N ASN A 35 12.55 -16.66 -49.25
CA ASN A 35 11.27 -16.95 -49.92
C ASN A 35 10.76 -18.42 -50.03
N SER A 36 9.64 -18.75 -49.36
CA SER A 36 8.35 -19.14 -50.01
C SER A 36 7.34 -19.80 -49.04
N GLY A 37 6.05 -19.49 -49.18
CA GLY A 37 4.94 -20.04 -48.39
C GLY A 37 3.66 -19.20 -48.48
N ARG A 38 2.51 -19.83 -48.71
CA ARG A 38 1.15 -19.22 -48.84
C ARG A 38 0.32 -19.48 -47.56
N PRO A 39 -0.91 -18.93 -47.36
CA PRO A 39 -1.76 -18.11 -48.25
C PRO A 39 -2.32 -16.80 -47.63
N ARG A 40 -3.21 -16.11 -48.36
CA ARG A 40 -4.04 -14.97 -47.89
C ARG A 40 -5.42 -15.45 -47.41
N CYS A 41 -6.00 -14.76 -46.42
CA CYS A 41 -7.44 -14.70 -46.16
C CYS A 41 -7.91 -13.23 -46.06
N LEU A 42 -9.22 -13.01 -46.06
CA LEU A 42 -9.87 -11.70 -46.28
C LEU A 42 -10.16 -10.90 -44.99
N PRO A 43 -10.30 -9.57 -45.06
CA PRO A 43 -10.58 -8.73 -43.88
C PRO A 43 -12.06 -8.80 -43.45
N ILE A 44 -12.29 -8.78 -42.14
CA ILE A 44 -13.62 -8.66 -41.53
C ILE A 44 -13.97 -7.17 -41.36
N GLN A 45 -15.21 -6.80 -41.65
CA GLN A 45 -15.72 -5.43 -41.51
C GLN A 45 -16.34 -5.22 -40.12
N GLY A 46 -16.15 -4.05 -39.51
CA GLY A 46 -16.69 -3.76 -38.17
C GLY A 46 -16.15 -2.49 -37.52
N ALA A 47 -16.25 -1.34 -38.20
CA ALA A 47 -15.88 -0.05 -37.61
C ALA A 47 -17.09 0.63 -36.92
N PRO A 48 -16.96 1.12 -35.67
CA PRO A 48 -18.06 1.83 -34.98
C PRO A 48 -18.29 3.23 -35.56
N ASP A 49 -19.56 3.62 -35.70
CA ASP A 49 -19.97 4.89 -36.32
C ASP A 49 -19.63 6.12 -35.47
N ARG A 50 -18.79 7.01 -36.01
CA ARG A 50 -18.40 8.29 -35.40
C ARG A 50 -19.57 9.26 -35.19
N ASN A 51 -20.68 9.13 -35.92
CA ASN A 51 -21.82 10.05 -35.80
C ASN A 51 -22.66 9.86 -34.53
N ARG A 52 -22.46 8.78 -33.76
CA ARG A 52 -23.23 8.54 -32.53
C ARG A 52 -22.77 9.42 -31.35
N LEU A 53 -21.48 9.74 -31.26
CA LEU A 53 -20.90 10.59 -30.21
C LEU A 53 -21.30 12.07 -30.35
N LEU A 54 -21.30 12.59 -31.58
CA LEU A 54 -21.58 14.01 -31.86
C LEU A 54 -23.01 14.43 -31.43
N ARG A 55 -23.98 13.51 -31.48
CA ARG A 55 -25.36 13.78 -31.03
C ARG A 55 -25.53 13.80 -29.51
N TYR A 56 -24.60 13.22 -28.75
CA TYR A 56 -24.63 13.24 -27.29
C TYR A 56 -24.08 14.56 -26.73
N GLN A 57 -23.00 15.07 -27.35
CA GLN A 57 -22.36 16.34 -26.96
C GLN A 57 -23.26 17.57 -27.18
N GLN A 58 -24.25 17.50 -28.09
CA GLN A 58 -25.22 18.58 -28.32
C GLN A 58 -26.29 18.75 -27.23
N ARG A 59 -26.35 17.86 -26.21
CA ARG A 59 -27.34 17.94 -25.12
C ARG A 59 -26.79 18.41 -23.76
N ASN A 60 -25.47 18.49 -23.57
CA ASN A 60 -24.85 18.83 -22.28
C ASN A 60 -23.86 20.02 -22.41
N PRO A 61 -24.34 21.28 -22.43
CA PRO A 61 -23.52 22.46 -22.76
C PRO A 61 -22.48 22.85 -21.70
N GLN A 62 -22.45 22.20 -20.53
CA GLN A 62 -21.51 22.50 -19.44
C GLN A 62 -20.15 21.78 -19.56
N LEU A 63 -20.03 20.75 -20.42
CA LEU A 63 -18.77 20.03 -20.63
C LEU A 63 -17.93 20.65 -21.76
N ARG A 64 -17.29 21.79 -21.48
CA ARG A 64 -16.23 22.35 -22.35
C ARG A 64 -14.84 22.02 -21.81
N VAL A 65 -14.17 21.05 -22.43
CA VAL A 65 -12.74 20.83 -22.25
C VAL A 65 -11.97 21.94 -22.98
N SER A 66 -11.15 22.69 -22.26
CA SER A 66 -10.21 23.65 -22.85
C SER A 66 -9.02 22.91 -23.47
N GLN A 67 -8.68 23.23 -24.73
CA GLN A 67 -7.41 22.79 -25.31
C GLN A 67 -6.29 23.71 -24.80
N GLY A 68 -5.33 23.14 -24.08
CA GLY A 68 -4.09 23.80 -23.64
C GLY A 68 -2.88 23.00 -24.09
N ASP A 69 -2.00 23.63 -24.84
CA ASP A 69 -0.74 23.05 -25.35
C ASP A 69 0.41 23.26 -24.34
N GLY A 70 1.54 22.57 -24.54
CA GLY A 70 2.83 23.04 -24.03
C GLY A 70 3.34 22.48 -22.70
N ARG A 71 3.62 21.16 -22.66
CA ARG A 71 4.76 20.54 -21.95
C ARG A 71 5.12 21.03 -20.53
N ARG A 72 4.84 20.20 -19.50
CA ARG A 72 5.75 20.03 -18.34
C ARG A 72 5.96 18.55 -18.06
N ARG A 73 7.19 18.16 -17.70
CA ARG A 73 7.54 16.80 -17.27
C ARG A 73 7.49 16.71 -15.74
N PRO A 74 7.08 15.58 -15.14
CA PRO A 74 7.49 15.25 -13.78
C PRO A 74 9.01 15.00 -13.72
N PRO A 75 9.67 15.18 -12.56
CA PRO A 75 11.07 14.80 -12.37
C PRO A 75 11.24 13.28 -12.46
N ALA A 76 12.43 12.82 -12.86
CA ALA A 76 12.72 11.41 -13.10
C ALA A 76 13.29 10.71 -11.86
N ALA A 77 12.95 9.43 -11.70
CA ALA A 77 13.72 8.49 -10.87
C ALA A 77 14.98 8.03 -11.63
N ASP A 78 16.11 7.87 -10.92
CA ASP A 78 17.40 7.52 -11.51
C ASP A 78 17.52 5.99 -11.74
N PRO A 79 17.97 5.51 -12.92
CA PRO A 79 17.81 4.11 -13.29
C PRO A 79 19.04 3.24 -12.97
N GLY A 80 19.10 2.66 -11.77
CA GLY A 80 20.23 1.80 -11.40
C GLY A 80 20.00 0.80 -10.27
N HIS A 81 19.51 -0.41 -10.58
CA HIS A 81 20.24 -1.66 -10.28
C HIS A 81 19.63 -2.89 -10.98
N ARG A 82 20.45 -3.93 -11.21
CA ARG A 82 20.05 -5.16 -11.92
C ARG A 82 19.53 -6.23 -10.96
N ARG A 83 18.31 -6.74 -11.18
CA ARG A 83 17.80 -7.94 -10.49
C ARG A 83 18.61 -9.18 -10.87
N VAL A 84 18.95 -10.02 -9.87
CA VAL A 84 19.55 -11.35 -10.07
C VAL A 84 18.59 -12.40 -9.50
N HIS A 85 17.72 -12.95 -10.36
CA HIS A 85 16.82 -14.03 -9.96
C HIS A 85 17.58 -15.37 -9.87
N ARG A 86 17.73 -15.92 -8.66
CA ARG A 86 18.07 -17.34 -8.49
C ARG A 86 16.79 -18.17 -8.37
N ARG A 87 16.71 -19.21 -9.22
CA ARG A 87 15.57 -20.10 -9.35
C ARG A 87 15.76 -21.31 -8.44
N LEU A 88 14.82 -21.56 -7.53
CA LEU A 88 14.69 -22.83 -6.81
C LEU A 88 13.57 -23.67 -7.45
N GLN A 89 13.72 -24.98 -7.39
CA GLN A 89 12.79 -25.99 -7.92
C GLN A 89 12.77 -27.19 -6.96
N LEU A 90 11.83 -28.10 -7.22
CA LEU A 90 11.58 -29.38 -6.54
C LEU A 90 10.72 -29.23 -5.25
N GLY A 91 9.77 -30.13 -4.98
CA GLY A 91 9.40 -31.34 -5.72
C GLY A 91 7.93 -31.76 -5.55
N ARG A 92 7.44 -32.57 -6.50
CA ARG A 92 6.15 -33.28 -6.41
C ARG A 92 6.36 -34.65 -5.76
N HIS A 93 5.40 -35.14 -4.97
CA HIS A 93 4.97 -36.54 -5.01
C HIS A 93 3.47 -36.65 -4.67
N PRO A 94 2.69 -37.53 -5.32
CA PRO A 94 1.24 -37.61 -5.14
C PRO A 94 0.81 -38.73 -4.16
N GLY A 95 -0.24 -38.47 -3.38
CA GLY A 95 -0.93 -39.50 -2.57
C GLY A 95 -2.36 -39.74 -3.08
N HIS A 96 -2.62 -40.92 -3.63
CA HIS A 96 -3.98 -41.35 -3.99
C HIS A 96 -4.70 -41.98 -2.78
N VAL A 97 -5.94 -41.56 -2.54
CA VAL A 97 -6.94 -42.36 -1.81
C VAL A 97 -8.19 -42.45 -2.70
N ARG A 98 -8.84 -43.63 -2.70
CA ARG A 98 -9.96 -43.94 -3.61
C ARG A 98 -11.32 -43.75 -2.92
N CYS A 99 -12.31 -43.29 -3.67
CA CYS A 99 -13.72 -43.37 -3.27
C CYS A 99 -14.25 -44.82 -3.33
N GLY A 100 -15.21 -45.14 -2.48
CA GLY A 100 -16.05 -46.35 -2.51
C GLY A 100 -17.49 -46.00 -2.07
N PRO A 101 -18.55 -46.67 -2.57
CA PRO A 101 -19.88 -46.05 -2.63
C PRO A 101 -20.94 -46.59 -1.66
N ASN A 102 -22.04 -45.83 -1.57
CA ASN A 102 -23.39 -46.18 -1.10
C ASN A 102 -23.60 -46.57 0.37
N ARG A 103 -24.39 -45.74 1.07
CA ARG A 103 -25.62 -46.17 1.77
C ARG A 103 -26.65 -45.06 1.72
N ARG A 104 -27.94 -45.42 1.83
CA ARG A 104 -29.10 -44.52 1.69
C ARG A 104 -29.76 -44.22 3.04
N ASP A 105 -30.59 -43.17 3.02
CA ASP A 105 -31.81 -42.98 3.81
C ASP A 105 -31.71 -43.13 5.34
N ALA A 106 -31.48 -42.01 6.01
CA ALA A 106 -32.02 -41.73 7.33
C ALA A 106 -32.49 -40.28 7.39
N ALA A 107 -33.81 -40.05 7.31
CA ALA A 107 -34.36 -38.72 7.55
C ALA A 107 -34.11 -38.31 9.00
N HIS A 108 -33.72 -37.06 9.22
CA HIS A 108 -33.61 -36.47 10.56
C HIS A 108 -34.47 -35.21 10.64
N PRO A 109 -35.05 -34.92 11.82
CA PRO A 109 -36.15 -33.97 11.93
C PRO A 109 -35.70 -32.55 11.61
N VAL A 110 -36.59 -31.81 10.94
CA VAL A 110 -36.45 -30.36 10.71
C VAL A 110 -36.31 -29.69 12.08
N ARG A 111 -35.08 -29.24 12.40
CA ARG A 111 -34.85 -28.36 13.54
C ARG A 111 -35.42 -26.98 13.22
N PRO A 112 -35.92 -26.25 14.24
CA PRO A 112 -36.73 -25.05 14.01
C PRO A 112 -35.96 -23.98 13.25
N HIS A 113 -36.70 -23.17 12.51
CA HIS A 113 -36.16 -21.96 11.89
C HIS A 113 -35.46 -21.11 12.95
N LEU A 114 -34.20 -20.73 12.68
CA LEU A 114 -33.54 -19.67 13.43
C LEU A 114 -34.42 -18.41 13.36
N SER A 115 -34.64 -17.75 14.49
CA SER A 115 -35.37 -16.49 14.53
C SER A 115 -34.65 -15.44 13.68
N ALA A 116 -35.42 -14.50 13.10
CA ALA A 116 -34.89 -13.49 12.17
C ALA A 116 -33.67 -12.73 12.75
N ALA A 117 -33.66 -12.48 14.06
CA ALA A 117 -32.56 -11.83 14.79
C ALA A 117 -31.18 -12.50 14.62
N VAL A 118 -31.10 -13.81 14.32
CA VAL A 118 -29.81 -14.50 14.07
C VAL A 118 -29.30 -14.23 12.64
N ARG A 119 -30.04 -13.46 11.83
CA ARG A 119 -29.65 -12.98 10.50
C ARG A 119 -29.30 -11.48 10.48
N GLU A 120 -29.28 -10.82 11.65
CA GLU A 120 -29.20 -9.35 11.78
C GLU A 120 -27.91 -8.84 12.45
N ALA A 121 -26.93 -9.72 12.71
CA ALA A 121 -25.59 -9.30 13.09
C ALA A 121 -24.80 -8.87 11.84
N SER A 122 -24.88 -7.58 11.48
CA SER A 122 -24.10 -7.01 10.37
C SER A 122 -22.64 -6.84 10.77
N LEU A 123 -21.76 -7.73 10.29
CA LEU A 123 -20.32 -7.66 10.54
C LEU A 123 -19.73 -6.37 9.96
N LYS A 124 -19.19 -5.51 10.82
CA LYS A 124 -18.63 -4.20 10.47
C LYS A 124 -17.23 -4.01 11.04
N ILE A 125 -16.30 -3.63 10.17
CA ILE A 125 -14.89 -3.50 10.49
C ILE A 125 -14.44 -2.07 10.18
N ALA A 126 -13.86 -1.38 11.16
CA ALA A 126 -13.26 -0.06 10.96
C ALA A 126 -11.83 -0.19 10.38
N ILE A 127 -11.53 0.52 9.29
CA ILE A 127 -10.23 0.48 8.63
C ILE A 127 -9.54 1.84 8.78
N PHE A 128 -8.48 1.87 9.58
CA PHE A 128 -7.67 3.07 9.87
C PHE A 128 -6.29 2.96 9.20
N SER A 129 -5.68 4.08 8.82
CA SER A 129 -4.30 4.14 8.30
C SER A 129 -3.66 5.49 8.63
N ASP A 130 -2.31 5.53 8.59
CA ASP A 130 -1.53 6.76 8.54
C ASP A 130 -1.91 7.72 9.70
N ILE A 131 -1.86 7.21 10.94
CA ILE A 131 -2.18 7.93 12.19
C ILE A 131 -1.11 8.99 12.50
N HIS A 132 0.14 8.76 12.09
CA HIS A 132 1.25 9.72 12.11
C HIS A 132 1.34 10.56 13.38
N ALA A 133 1.35 9.89 14.54
CA ALA A 133 1.50 10.51 15.86
C ALA A 133 0.57 11.71 16.15
N ASN A 134 -0.53 11.86 15.41
CA ASN A 134 -1.48 12.95 15.52
C ASN A 134 -2.61 12.51 16.46
N TRP A 135 -2.35 12.61 17.76
CA TRP A 135 -3.32 12.24 18.79
C TRP A 135 -4.65 12.96 18.60
N GLN A 136 -4.64 14.24 18.21
CA GLN A 136 -5.83 15.07 18.14
C GLN A 136 -6.78 14.58 17.02
N ALA A 137 -6.24 14.05 15.92
CA ALA A 137 -7.01 13.37 14.89
C ALA A 137 -7.49 11.98 15.34
N LEU A 138 -6.62 11.17 15.95
CA LEU A 138 -6.98 9.83 16.45
C LEU A 138 -8.11 9.90 17.49
N GLU A 139 -8.04 10.83 18.45
CA GLU A 139 -9.06 11.08 19.47
C GLU A 139 -10.39 11.57 18.87
N ALA A 140 -10.36 12.24 17.72
CA ALA A 140 -11.57 12.64 17.01
C ALA A 140 -12.19 11.45 16.27
N VAL A 141 -11.38 10.66 15.55
CA VAL A 141 -11.84 9.43 14.88
C VAL A 141 -12.37 8.41 15.88
N LEU A 142 -11.70 8.19 17.01
CA LEU A 142 -12.16 7.33 18.11
C LEU A 142 -13.46 7.81 18.78
N ARG A 143 -13.91 9.05 18.54
CA ARG A 143 -15.19 9.59 19.02
C ARG A 143 -16.28 9.67 17.95
N ASP A 144 -15.89 9.65 16.67
CA ASP A 144 -16.80 9.61 15.53
C ASP A 144 -17.13 8.17 15.08
N CYS A 145 -16.21 7.23 15.33
CA CYS A 145 -16.35 5.84 14.91
C CYS A 145 -17.59 5.19 15.55
N PRO A 146 -18.53 4.66 14.74
CA PRO A 146 -19.64 3.88 15.27
C PRO A 146 -19.12 2.56 15.89
N PRO A 147 -19.94 1.88 16.70
CA PRO A 147 -19.67 0.49 17.09
C PRO A 147 -19.40 -0.38 15.86
N THR A 148 -18.29 -1.11 15.93
CA THR A 148 -17.80 -2.07 14.95
C THR A 148 -17.36 -3.31 15.72
N ASP A 149 -17.41 -4.48 15.07
CA ASP A 149 -16.99 -5.75 15.66
C ASP A 149 -15.46 -5.79 15.79
N GLU A 150 -14.75 -5.21 14.81
CA GLU A 150 -13.29 -5.14 14.76
C GLU A 150 -12.78 -3.77 14.27
N THR A 151 -11.50 -3.49 14.53
CA THR A 151 -10.79 -2.33 13.97
C THR A 151 -9.39 -2.76 13.55
N LEU A 152 -9.04 -2.42 12.30
CA LEU A 152 -7.78 -2.77 11.65
C LEU A 152 -6.97 -1.49 11.39
N CYS A 153 -5.66 -1.54 11.64
CA CYS A 153 -4.76 -0.41 11.39
C CYS A 153 -3.69 -0.79 10.36
N LEU A 154 -3.67 -0.10 9.22
CA LEU A 154 -2.76 -0.34 8.09
C LEU A 154 -1.38 0.33 8.28
N GLY A 155 -0.96 0.54 9.53
CA GLY A 155 0.34 1.10 9.89
C GLY A 155 0.46 2.62 9.76
N ASP A 156 1.70 3.07 9.93
CA ASP A 156 2.13 4.44 10.20
C ASP A 156 1.41 5.02 11.43
N VAL A 157 1.60 4.34 12.55
CA VAL A 157 1.13 4.77 13.87
C VAL A 157 1.97 5.97 14.37
N VAL A 158 3.28 5.93 14.10
CA VAL A 158 4.22 7.04 14.36
C VAL A 158 4.65 7.74 13.08
N GLY A 159 5.55 8.73 13.18
CA GLY A 159 5.87 9.67 12.10
C GLY A 159 5.10 11.00 12.23
N TYR A 160 5.65 12.06 11.63
CA TYR A 160 5.24 13.47 11.53
C TYR A 160 4.59 14.24 12.72
N GLY A 161 3.67 13.65 13.47
CA GLY A 161 2.93 14.27 14.58
C GLY A 161 3.72 14.37 15.89
N GLY A 162 3.12 15.05 16.87
CA GLY A 162 3.80 15.44 18.11
C GLY A 162 3.53 14.56 19.34
N ASP A 163 2.64 13.56 19.26
CA ASP A 163 2.21 12.74 20.41
C ASP A 163 2.39 11.21 20.20
N PRO A 164 3.55 10.70 19.70
CA PRO A 164 3.71 9.31 19.25
C PRO A 164 3.45 8.28 20.35
N LYS A 165 3.87 8.56 21.60
CA LYS A 165 3.57 7.72 22.76
C LYS A 165 2.07 7.46 22.90
N ARG A 166 1.26 8.52 22.87
CA ARG A 166 -0.17 8.44 23.15
C ARG A 166 -0.94 7.74 22.03
N CYS A 167 -0.48 7.85 20.78
CA CYS A 167 -1.01 7.04 19.68
C CYS A 167 -0.67 5.56 19.84
N VAL A 168 0.60 5.20 20.07
CA VAL A 168 0.99 3.80 20.27
C VAL A 168 0.34 3.18 21.52
N ASP A 169 0.30 3.91 22.63
CA ASP A 169 -0.34 3.46 23.88
C ASP A 169 -1.82 3.12 23.66
N GLU A 170 -2.58 3.97 22.96
CA GLU A 170 -4.00 3.76 22.73
C GLU A 170 -4.28 2.69 21.66
N VAL A 171 -3.43 2.53 20.64
CA VAL A 171 -3.52 1.42 19.67
C VAL A 171 -3.21 0.09 20.34
N THR A 172 -2.09 -0.01 21.07
CA THR A 172 -1.66 -1.24 21.75
C THR A 172 -2.69 -1.69 22.79
N LYS A 173 -3.20 -0.75 23.60
CA LYS A 173 -4.25 -0.99 24.62
C LYS A 173 -5.56 -1.52 24.05
N ARG A 174 -5.82 -1.34 22.75
CA ARG A 174 -7.03 -1.80 22.06
C ARG A 174 -6.87 -3.12 21.33
N GLU A 175 -5.66 -3.70 21.35
CA GLU A 175 -5.35 -5.02 20.79
C GLU A 175 -5.72 -5.16 19.29
N TRP A 176 -5.75 -4.03 18.58
CA TRP A 176 -6.05 -3.98 17.14
C TRP A 176 -5.00 -4.72 16.31
N LEU A 177 -5.44 -5.50 15.32
CA LEU A 177 -4.57 -5.98 14.26
C LEU A 177 -3.98 -4.78 13.51
N THR A 178 -2.70 -4.54 13.76
CA THR A 178 -1.95 -3.38 13.28
C THR A 178 -0.78 -3.87 12.44
N LEU A 179 -0.62 -3.32 11.24
CA LEU A 179 0.53 -3.57 10.36
C LEU A 179 1.64 -2.55 10.63
N VAL A 180 2.84 -2.86 10.18
CA VAL A 180 3.95 -1.89 10.18
C VAL A 180 3.84 -0.93 8.99
N GLY A 181 3.87 0.37 9.24
CA GLY A 181 4.07 1.37 8.18
C GLY A 181 5.54 1.66 7.90
N ASN A 182 5.83 2.48 6.89
CA ASN A 182 7.22 2.80 6.56
C ASN A 182 7.90 3.66 7.64
N HIS A 183 7.16 4.54 8.34
CA HIS A 183 7.66 5.32 9.47
C HIS A 183 7.81 4.46 10.74
N ASP A 184 6.89 3.51 10.97
CA ASP A 184 7.00 2.55 12.06
C ASP A 184 8.28 1.69 11.88
N ARG A 185 8.46 1.12 10.68
CA ARG A 185 9.62 0.30 10.32
C ARG A 185 10.94 1.09 10.45
N ALA A 186 10.99 2.34 10.00
CA ALA A 186 12.15 3.21 10.12
C ALA A 186 12.52 3.58 11.58
N CYS A 187 11.58 3.50 12.53
CA CYS A 187 11.90 3.61 13.96
C CYS A 187 12.56 2.34 14.54
N THR A 188 12.51 1.22 13.82
CA THR A 188 13.04 -0.08 14.26
C THR A 188 14.32 -0.52 13.55
N ASP A 189 14.63 0.10 12.41
CA ASP A 189 15.75 -0.23 11.52
C ASP A 189 16.52 1.04 11.09
N PRO A 190 17.77 1.24 11.57
CA PRO A 190 18.59 2.38 11.19
C PRO A 190 19.04 2.42 9.73
N GLU A 191 19.12 1.29 9.02
CA GLU A 191 19.57 1.25 7.61
C GLU A 191 18.49 1.85 6.68
N ILE A 192 17.22 1.73 7.07
CA ILE A 192 16.08 2.32 6.35
C ILE A 192 16.06 3.85 6.47
N LEU A 193 16.68 4.42 7.51
CA LEU A 193 16.74 5.87 7.74
C LEU A 193 17.50 6.64 6.64
N GLU A 194 18.46 6.01 5.97
CA GLU A 194 19.26 6.65 4.90
C GLU A 194 18.43 6.95 3.63
N TRP A 195 17.27 6.32 3.48
CA TRP A 195 16.35 6.51 2.34
C TRP A 195 15.32 7.63 2.57
N PHE A 196 15.28 8.19 3.78
CA PHE A 196 14.34 9.25 4.17
C PHE A 196 14.94 10.63 3.89
N ASN A 197 14.11 11.59 3.48
CA ASN A 197 14.52 13.01 3.39
C ASN A 197 14.80 13.58 4.80
N ASP A 198 15.74 14.53 4.90
CA ASP A 198 16.30 15.02 6.18
C ASP A 198 15.26 15.33 7.26
N ASP A 199 14.19 16.05 6.90
CA ASP A 199 13.10 16.41 7.82
C ASP A 199 12.30 15.19 8.31
N ALA A 200 12.13 14.17 7.47
CA ALA A 200 11.47 12.92 7.84
C ALA A 200 12.42 12.01 8.66
N ALA A 201 13.71 12.00 8.36
CA ALA A 201 14.72 11.33 9.18
C ALA A 201 14.87 11.99 10.57
N ALA A 202 14.75 13.32 10.65
CA ALA A 202 14.73 14.06 11.93
C ALA A 202 13.50 13.69 12.78
N VAL A 203 12.32 13.55 12.16
CA VAL A 203 11.09 13.04 12.79
C VAL A 203 11.28 11.63 13.35
N VAL A 204 11.90 10.71 12.59
CA VAL A 204 12.12 9.33 13.03
C VAL A 204 13.11 9.29 14.20
N ARG A 205 14.25 9.99 14.11
CA ARG A 205 15.22 10.12 15.23
C ARG A 205 14.56 10.63 16.51
N TRP A 206 13.83 11.76 16.42
CA TRP A 206 13.11 12.32 17.57
C TRP A 206 12.06 11.36 18.14
N THR A 207 11.39 10.59 17.26
CA THR A 207 10.41 9.58 17.67
C THR A 207 11.10 8.49 18.49
N VAL A 208 12.19 7.91 17.98
CA VAL A 208 12.99 6.88 18.68
C VAL A 208 13.51 7.40 20.03
N ASP A 209 14.14 8.58 20.04
CA ASP A 209 14.66 9.22 21.27
C ASP A 209 13.56 9.47 22.32
N THR A 210 12.33 9.70 21.88
CA THR A 210 11.20 10.04 22.75
C THR A 210 10.46 8.81 23.25
N ILE A 211 10.15 7.85 22.37
CA ILE A 211 9.05 6.89 22.52
C ILE A 211 9.32 5.79 23.58
N GLY A 212 10.56 5.34 23.70
CA GLY A 212 11.03 4.37 24.70
C GLY A 212 10.85 2.90 24.31
N ASP A 213 11.71 2.07 24.87
CA ASP A 213 12.04 0.71 24.41
C ASP A 213 10.83 -0.22 24.23
N GLU A 214 9.93 -0.30 25.22
CA GLU A 214 8.68 -1.09 25.19
C GLU A 214 7.85 -0.85 23.91
N ARG A 215 7.78 0.41 23.47
CA ARG A 215 7.03 0.81 22.26
C ARG A 215 7.84 0.57 20.98
N ILE A 216 9.17 0.66 21.03
CA ILE A 216 10.04 0.26 19.92
C ILE A 216 9.95 -1.25 19.68
N ASP A 217 9.91 -2.04 20.75
CA ASP A 217 9.75 -3.49 20.69
C ASP A 217 8.37 -3.88 20.16
N TRP A 218 7.30 -3.16 20.55
CA TRP A 218 5.98 -3.29 19.93
C TRP A 218 6.01 -2.95 18.42
N LEU A 219 6.56 -1.80 18.01
CA LEU A 219 6.70 -1.44 16.59
C LEU A 219 7.50 -2.49 15.80
N ARG A 220 8.50 -3.13 16.42
CA ARG A 220 9.30 -4.19 15.78
C ARG A 220 8.53 -5.51 15.65
N SER A 221 7.52 -5.74 16.49
CA SER A 221 6.66 -6.93 16.45
C SER A 221 5.57 -6.87 15.35
N LEU A 222 5.32 -5.69 14.78
CA LEU A 222 4.28 -5.48 13.78
C LEU A 222 4.58 -6.22 12.46
N PRO A 223 3.61 -6.97 11.89
CA PRO A 223 3.77 -7.67 10.62
C PRO A 223 3.73 -6.71 9.41
N ASP A 224 4.43 -7.09 8.33
CA ASP A 224 4.43 -6.37 7.06
C ASP A 224 3.08 -6.46 6.31
N SER A 225 2.30 -7.52 6.59
CA SER A 225 1.01 -7.81 5.95
C SER A 225 0.22 -8.87 6.69
N HIS A 226 -1.09 -8.93 6.45
CA HIS A 226 -1.96 -10.00 6.92
C HIS A 226 -2.89 -10.47 5.78
N VAL A 227 -3.29 -11.74 5.77
CA VAL A 227 -4.20 -12.31 4.76
C VAL A 227 -5.19 -13.26 5.43
N GLU A 228 -6.48 -12.99 5.27
CA GLU A 228 -7.57 -13.78 5.80
C GLU A 228 -8.82 -13.64 4.90
N HIS A 229 -9.57 -14.74 4.68
CA HIS A 229 -10.81 -14.78 3.87
C HIS A 229 -10.73 -14.07 2.49
N ASP A 230 -9.64 -14.30 1.74
CA ASP A 230 -9.34 -13.66 0.44
C ASP A 230 -9.25 -12.11 0.49
N VAL A 231 -9.04 -11.56 1.69
CA VAL A 231 -8.68 -10.15 1.94
C VAL A 231 -7.20 -10.05 2.30
N LEU A 232 -6.51 -9.12 1.63
CA LEU A 232 -5.12 -8.75 1.89
C LEU A 232 -5.08 -7.41 2.64
N LEU A 233 -4.30 -7.35 3.71
CA LEU A 233 -3.97 -6.11 4.43
C LEU A 233 -2.47 -5.83 4.24
N VAL A 234 -2.13 -4.64 3.74
CA VAL A 234 -0.76 -4.11 3.58
C VAL A 234 -0.72 -2.64 3.98
N HIS A 235 0.47 -2.07 4.21
CA HIS A 235 0.60 -0.62 4.34
C HIS A 235 0.59 0.10 2.98
N ALA A 236 1.29 -0.42 1.95
CA ALA A 236 1.47 0.28 0.68
C ALA A 236 0.81 -0.40 -0.54
N SER A 237 1.31 -1.55 -1.01
CA SER A 237 0.71 -2.30 -2.14
C SER A 237 0.89 -3.83 -2.05
N PRO A 238 0.07 -4.63 -2.76
CA PRO A 238 0.30 -6.07 -2.95
C PRO A 238 1.65 -6.48 -3.56
N ARG A 239 2.36 -5.55 -4.23
CA ARG A 239 3.68 -5.80 -4.85
C ARG A 239 4.86 -5.37 -3.98
N ASP A 240 4.65 -4.42 -3.09
CA ASP A 240 5.59 -3.95 -2.07
C ASP A 240 4.77 -3.46 -0.87
N HIS A 241 4.77 -4.26 0.20
CA HIS A 241 3.82 -4.08 1.29
C HIS A 241 4.05 -2.79 2.09
N ILE A 242 5.20 -2.11 1.94
CA ILE A 242 5.64 -1.00 2.79
C ILE A 242 5.94 0.29 1.99
N TYR A 243 6.37 0.23 0.71
CA TYR A 243 6.94 1.39 0.02
C TYR A 243 6.31 1.80 -1.34
N GLU A 244 5.42 1.01 -1.95
CA GLU A 244 4.85 1.38 -3.26
C GLU A 244 3.58 2.26 -3.17
N TYR A 245 3.71 3.51 -3.61
CA TYR A 245 2.59 4.42 -3.81
C TYR A 245 1.69 4.01 -4.98
N VAL A 246 0.50 3.48 -4.70
CA VAL A 246 -0.54 3.22 -5.70
C VAL A 246 -1.32 4.51 -5.99
N LEU A 247 -0.86 5.31 -6.96
CA LEU A 247 -1.45 6.63 -7.29
C LEU A 247 -2.03 6.73 -8.71
N ASP A 248 -1.73 5.78 -9.59
CA ASP A 248 -2.23 5.75 -10.97
C ASP A 248 -2.75 4.37 -11.38
N THR A 249 -3.52 4.35 -12.47
CA THR A 249 -4.22 3.14 -12.94
C THR A 249 -3.28 2.06 -13.47
N ALA A 250 -2.04 2.37 -13.86
CA ALA A 250 -1.08 1.36 -14.31
C ALA A 250 -0.41 0.65 -13.12
N VAL A 251 -0.06 1.39 -12.07
CA VAL A 251 0.42 0.81 -10.80
C VAL A 251 -0.71 0.01 -10.13
N ALA A 252 -1.94 0.52 -10.15
CA ALA A 252 -3.10 -0.21 -9.64
C ALA A 252 -3.40 -1.50 -10.43
N MET A 253 -3.35 -1.48 -11.77
CA MET A 253 -3.56 -2.67 -12.60
C MET A 253 -2.59 -3.80 -12.22
N ALA A 254 -1.29 -3.49 -12.10
CA ALA A 254 -0.26 -4.45 -11.74
C ALA A 254 -0.38 -5.02 -10.31
N ASN A 255 -1.21 -4.40 -9.45
CA ASN A 255 -1.49 -4.86 -8.10
C ASN A 255 -2.84 -5.60 -8.01
N LEU A 256 -3.87 -5.15 -8.74
CA LEU A 256 -5.15 -5.85 -8.92
C LEU A 256 -4.97 -7.24 -9.56
N GLU A 257 -3.97 -7.40 -10.44
CA GLU A 257 -3.59 -8.70 -11.02
C GLU A 257 -3.06 -9.71 -9.97
N LEU A 258 -2.52 -9.26 -8.83
CA LEU A 258 -1.99 -10.18 -7.81
C LEU A 258 -3.03 -10.70 -6.81
N ILE A 259 -4.09 -9.94 -6.56
CA ILE A 259 -5.10 -10.29 -5.54
C ILE A 259 -6.19 -11.24 -6.06
N ASN A 260 -6.10 -11.67 -7.33
CA ASN A 260 -6.88 -12.78 -7.91
C ASN A 260 -8.42 -12.69 -7.69
N GLY A 261 -8.98 -11.48 -7.69
CA GLY A 261 -10.41 -11.25 -7.48
C GLY A 261 -10.82 -10.95 -6.03
N GLY A 262 -9.90 -11.02 -5.06
CA GLY A 262 -10.10 -10.62 -3.67
C GLY A 262 -10.06 -9.10 -3.44
N ILE A 263 -10.02 -8.69 -2.17
CA ILE A 263 -9.95 -7.27 -1.77
C ILE A 263 -8.60 -7.00 -1.10
N CYS A 264 -8.01 -5.83 -1.36
CA CYS A 264 -6.85 -5.35 -0.62
C CYS A 264 -7.17 -4.03 0.08
N PHE A 265 -6.96 -3.96 1.40
CA PHE A 265 -6.91 -2.69 2.12
C PHE A 265 -5.45 -2.21 2.20
N HIS A 266 -5.21 -0.95 1.86
CA HIS A 266 -3.87 -0.34 1.88
C HIS A 266 -3.90 1.16 2.28
N GLY A 267 -2.76 1.72 2.66
CA GLY A 267 -2.56 3.09 3.14
C GLY A 267 -1.53 3.88 2.32
N HIS A 268 -0.58 4.55 3.00
CA HIS A 268 0.67 5.12 2.46
C HIS A 268 0.55 6.31 1.49
N THR A 269 -0.50 6.37 0.68
CA THR A 269 -0.81 7.54 -0.18
C THR A 269 -1.35 8.72 0.62
N HIS A 270 -1.99 8.44 1.76
CA HIS A 270 -2.83 9.35 2.55
C HIS A 270 -4.04 9.95 1.78
N VAL A 271 -4.44 9.36 0.65
CA VAL A 271 -5.53 9.83 -0.22
C VAL A 271 -6.56 8.70 -0.34
N PRO A 272 -7.80 8.88 0.15
CA PRO A 272 -8.79 7.82 0.09
C PRO A 272 -9.30 7.60 -1.33
N GLY A 273 -9.64 6.34 -1.62
CA GLY A 273 -10.26 5.94 -2.87
C GLY A 273 -10.34 4.42 -3.04
N ILE A 274 -10.98 3.99 -4.12
CA ILE A 274 -11.07 2.58 -4.53
C ILE A 274 -10.60 2.46 -5.98
N PHE A 275 -9.53 1.70 -6.21
CA PHE A 275 -9.22 1.17 -7.54
C PHE A 275 -9.94 -0.17 -7.72
N GLY A 276 -10.66 -0.37 -8.81
CA GLY A 276 -11.33 -1.62 -9.14
C GLY A 276 -11.06 -2.07 -10.58
N MET A 277 -11.74 -3.11 -11.03
CA MET A 277 -11.66 -3.60 -12.42
C MET A 277 -13.06 -3.73 -13.03
N SER A 278 -13.27 -3.21 -14.24
CA SER A 278 -14.51 -3.36 -15.00
C SER A 278 -14.20 -3.47 -16.50
N ASP A 279 -14.79 -4.44 -17.20
CA ASP A 279 -14.54 -4.75 -18.63
C ASP A 279 -13.04 -4.84 -19.02
N GLY A 280 -12.18 -5.26 -18.08
CA GLY A 280 -10.72 -5.34 -18.28
C GLY A 280 -9.99 -3.99 -18.24
N GLN A 281 -10.61 -2.95 -17.68
CA GLN A 281 -10.02 -1.65 -17.42
C GLN A 281 -10.09 -1.30 -15.93
N VAL A 282 -9.06 -0.63 -15.42
CA VAL A 282 -9.03 -0.16 -14.03
C VAL A 282 -9.97 1.02 -13.84
N THR A 283 -10.92 0.89 -12.92
CA THR A 283 -11.76 1.99 -12.42
C THR A 283 -11.08 2.68 -11.23
N HIS A 284 -11.43 3.94 -10.95
CA HIS A 284 -10.95 4.63 -9.75
C HIS A 284 -11.99 5.63 -9.23
N GLU A 285 -12.49 5.40 -8.03
CA GLU A 285 -13.34 6.33 -7.29
C GLU A 285 -12.54 7.05 -6.19
N TYR A 286 -12.34 8.37 -6.33
CA TYR A 286 -11.70 9.25 -5.33
C TYR A 286 -12.69 9.93 -4.38
N ARG A 287 -13.98 9.58 -4.45
CA ARG A 287 -15.05 10.28 -3.74
C ARG A 287 -15.23 9.74 -2.33
N VAL A 288 -15.44 10.65 -1.37
CA VAL A 288 -15.89 10.31 -0.01
C VAL A 288 -17.41 10.12 -0.06
N ASP A 289 -17.84 8.87 -0.03
CA ASP A 289 -19.24 8.43 -0.17
C ASP A 289 -19.37 6.98 0.39
N THR A 290 -20.54 6.35 0.25
CA THR A 290 -20.69 4.89 0.43
C THR A 290 -20.70 4.17 -0.91
N PHE A 291 -19.86 3.13 -1.04
CA PHE A 291 -19.71 2.33 -2.26
C PHE A 291 -20.09 0.88 -2.02
N ALA A 292 -20.64 0.20 -3.03
CA ALA A 292 -20.62 -1.27 -3.06
C ALA A 292 -19.17 -1.73 -3.32
N LEU A 293 -18.68 -2.68 -2.51
CA LEU A 293 -17.30 -3.16 -2.54
C LEU A 293 -17.29 -4.65 -2.91
N HIS A 294 -16.92 -4.92 -4.16
CA HIS A 294 -16.69 -6.26 -4.68
C HIS A 294 -15.28 -6.32 -5.30
N GLY A 295 -14.61 -7.47 -5.23
CA GLY A 295 -13.26 -7.64 -5.78
C GLY A 295 -13.24 -7.89 -7.31
N PRO A 296 -12.09 -7.70 -7.98
CA PRO A 296 -10.82 -7.25 -7.41
C PRO A 296 -10.82 -5.74 -7.12
N ALA A 297 -10.41 -5.37 -5.90
CA ALA A 297 -10.36 -3.98 -5.45
C ALA A 297 -9.13 -3.67 -4.59
N LEU A 298 -8.54 -2.48 -4.77
CA LEU A 298 -7.61 -1.86 -3.82
C LEU A 298 -8.34 -0.70 -3.15
N VAL A 299 -8.50 -0.76 -1.83
CA VAL A 299 -9.25 0.22 -1.04
C VAL A 299 -8.31 0.96 -0.11
N ASN A 300 -8.29 2.28 -0.22
CA ASN A 300 -7.48 3.15 0.62
C ASN A 300 -8.38 3.98 1.54
N PRO A 301 -8.35 3.85 2.87
CA PRO A 301 -9.24 4.61 3.76
C PRO A 301 -8.84 6.10 3.88
N GLY A 302 -7.74 6.50 3.25
CA GLY A 302 -7.07 7.77 3.49
C GLY A 302 -6.31 7.77 4.81
N SER A 303 -5.80 8.94 5.21
CA SER A 303 -5.03 9.09 6.45
C SER A 303 -5.83 9.69 7.59
N VAL A 304 -5.73 9.07 8.78
CA VAL A 304 -6.26 9.62 10.03
C VAL A 304 -5.49 10.89 10.41
N GLY A 305 -4.16 10.81 10.50
CA GLY A 305 -3.33 11.88 11.06
C GLY A 305 -2.93 13.00 10.11
N GLN A 306 -2.97 12.76 8.80
CA GLN A 306 -2.39 13.65 7.79
C GLN A 306 -2.96 13.38 6.38
N PRO A 307 -4.23 13.66 6.08
CA PRO A 307 -4.75 13.54 4.72
C PRO A 307 -3.93 14.36 3.71
N ARG A 308 -3.79 13.87 2.48
CA ARG A 308 -3.04 14.54 1.39
C ARG A 308 -3.90 14.89 0.16
N ASP A 309 -5.22 14.77 0.27
CA ASP A 309 -6.19 14.98 -0.82
C ASP A 309 -6.63 16.45 -0.99
N GLY A 310 -6.08 17.38 -0.21
CA GLY A 310 -6.52 18.77 -0.16
C GLY A 310 -7.63 19.06 0.87
N SER A 311 -8.12 18.03 1.57
CA SER A 311 -9.03 18.17 2.71
C SER A 311 -8.26 18.06 4.02
N PRO A 312 -8.37 19.00 4.97
CA PRO A 312 -7.70 18.90 6.27
C PRO A 312 -8.42 17.97 7.27
N MET A 313 -9.51 17.30 6.86
CA MET A 313 -10.30 16.42 7.72
C MET A 313 -9.77 14.98 7.69
N ALA A 314 -9.50 14.44 8.89
CA ALA A 314 -9.03 13.08 9.14
C ALA A 314 -9.90 12.06 8.42
N SER A 315 -9.30 11.04 7.80
CA SER A 315 -9.97 10.04 6.97
C SER A 315 -9.84 8.65 7.54
N TYR A 316 -10.91 7.89 7.48
CA TYR A 316 -10.95 6.45 7.72
C TYR A 316 -12.13 5.83 6.95
N GLY A 317 -12.31 4.51 7.00
CA GLY A 317 -13.50 3.87 6.45
C GLY A 317 -14.14 2.83 7.36
N ILE A 318 -15.40 2.51 7.07
CA ILE A 318 -16.13 1.37 7.63
C ILE A 318 -16.40 0.38 6.49
N TRP A 319 -15.94 -0.85 6.64
CA TRP A 319 -16.31 -1.97 5.78
C TRP A 319 -17.49 -2.72 6.42
N ASP A 320 -18.65 -2.71 5.75
CA ASP A 320 -19.78 -3.55 6.11
C ASP A 320 -19.71 -4.83 5.26
N VAL A 321 -19.24 -5.90 5.87
CA VAL A 321 -19.02 -7.20 5.22
C VAL A 321 -20.35 -7.87 4.86
N THR A 322 -21.42 -7.55 5.59
CA THR A 322 -22.74 -8.17 5.41
C THR A 322 -23.56 -7.52 4.32
N ASN A 323 -23.41 -6.20 4.12
CA ASN A 323 -24.05 -5.45 3.04
C ASN A 323 -23.14 -5.24 1.81
N GLU A 324 -21.91 -5.77 1.84
CA GLU A 324 -20.89 -5.62 0.79
C GLU A 324 -20.60 -4.14 0.45
N THR A 325 -20.44 -3.28 1.46
CA THR A 325 -20.19 -1.84 1.25
C THR A 325 -18.98 -1.29 1.99
N PHE A 326 -18.42 -0.19 1.47
CA PHE A 326 -17.39 0.61 2.13
C PHE A 326 -17.85 2.07 2.24
N GLU A 327 -17.94 2.59 3.47
CA GLU A 327 -18.26 3.98 3.77
C GLU A 327 -16.98 4.77 4.08
N PHE A 328 -16.69 5.81 3.30
CA PHE A 328 -15.62 6.75 3.61
C PHE A 328 -16.08 7.81 4.61
N ARG A 329 -15.36 7.95 5.72
CA ARG A 329 -15.71 8.89 6.80
C ARG A 329 -14.64 9.96 6.99
N ARG A 330 -15.08 11.19 7.24
CA ARG A 330 -14.21 12.38 7.39
C ARG A 330 -14.54 13.17 8.63
N VAL A 331 -13.54 13.37 9.49
CA VAL A 331 -13.70 13.92 10.84
C VAL A 331 -12.94 15.24 11.03
N LYS A 332 -13.57 16.20 11.71
CA LYS A 332 -12.93 17.45 12.14
C LYS A 332 -12.24 17.25 13.49
N TYR A 333 -11.00 17.72 13.62
CA TYR A 333 -10.20 17.63 14.84
C TYR A 333 -9.54 18.98 15.19
N ASP A 334 -8.92 19.09 16.38
CA ASP A 334 -8.13 20.28 16.73
C ASP A 334 -6.79 20.29 15.97
N ILE A 335 -6.84 20.74 14.72
CA ILE A 335 -5.65 20.98 13.87
C ILE A 335 -4.66 21.89 14.58
N LYS A 336 -5.13 22.95 15.26
CA LYS A 336 -4.25 23.86 15.99
C LYS A 336 -3.61 23.15 17.20
N GLY A 337 -4.27 22.14 17.76
CA GLY A 337 -3.74 21.23 18.78
C GLY A 337 -2.62 20.34 18.26
N ALA A 338 -2.84 19.64 17.15
CA ALA A 338 -1.80 18.87 16.47
C ALA A 338 -0.59 19.73 16.12
N GLN A 339 -0.80 20.95 15.62
CA GLN A 339 0.27 21.91 15.40
C GLN A 339 1.01 22.32 16.68
N ARG A 340 0.30 22.56 17.80
CA ARG A 340 0.93 22.88 19.10
C ARG A 340 1.79 21.71 19.57
N ALA A 341 1.36 20.45 19.35
CA ALA A 341 2.15 19.26 19.67
C ALA A 341 3.42 19.16 18.80
N ILE A 342 3.30 19.28 17.47
CA ILE A 342 4.43 19.26 16.52
C ILE A 342 5.47 20.34 16.85
N ARG A 343 5.02 21.57 17.14
CA ARG A 343 5.91 22.68 17.55
C ARG A 343 6.55 22.47 18.92
N LYS A 344 5.83 21.89 19.90
CA LYS A 344 6.37 21.51 21.21
C LYS A 344 7.43 20.42 21.09
N ALA A 345 7.25 19.47 20.17
CA ALA A 345 8.23 18.45 19.79
C ALA A 345 9.44 19.01 19.02
N ARG A 346 9.43 20.29 18.62
CA ARG A 346 10.46 20.96 17.80
C ARG A 346 10.66 20.34 16.42
N LEU A 347 9.64 19.65 15.91
CA LEU A 347 9.65 19.06 14.57
C LEU A 347 9.55 20.16 13.47
N PRO A 348 10.00 19.88 12.23
CA PRO A 348 9.97 20.84 11.13
C PRO A 348 8.58 21.46 10.91
N GLU A 349 8.51 22.80 10.96
CA GLU A 349 7.27 23.60 10.92
C GLU A 349 6.38 23.29 9.70
N ARG A 350 6.97 22.83 8.59
CA ARG A 350 6.24 22.36 7.40
C ARG A 350 5.20 21.29 7.73
N PHE A 351 5.47 20.42 8.72
CA PHE A 351 4.56 19.36 9.15
C PHE A 351 3.39 19.90 9.98
N ALA A 352 3.57 21.00 10.70
CA ALA A 352 2.47 21.70 11.36
C ALA A 352 1.59 22.44 10.34
N LEU A 353 2.20 23.21 9.43
CA LEU A 353 1.47 24.04 8.47
C LEU A 353 0.60 23.22 7.51
N ARG A 354 1.10 22.10 6.98
CA ARG A 354 0.39 21.33 5.95
C ARG A 354 -0.95 20.73 6.39
N LEU A 355 -1.13 20.47 7.69
CA LEU A 355 -2.39 20.00 8.28
C LEU A 355 -3.57 20.96 8.04
N GLU A 356 -3.32 22.26 7.83
CA GLU A 356 -4.38 23.23 7.49
C GLU A 356 -4.89 23.09 6.05
N THR A 357 -4.16 22.36 5.20
CA THR A 357 -4.43 22.25 3.76
C THR A 357 -4.60 20.81 3.24
N GLY A 358 -4.37 19.81 4.09
CA GLY A 358 -4.41 18.38 3.70
C GLY A 358 -3.37 18.03 2.63
N ARG A 359 -2.08 18.17 2.94
CA ARG A 359 -0.93 18.00 2.01
C ARG A 359 0.31 17.42 2.70
#